data_AF-A0A958A798-F1
#
_entry.id   AF-A0A958A798-F1
#
_cell.length_a   1.000
_cell.length_b   1.000
_cell.length_c   1.000
_cell.angle_alpha   90.00
_cell.angle_beta   90.00
_cell.angle_gamma   90.00
#
_symmetry.space_group_name_H-M   'P 1'
#
loop_
_entity.id
_entity.type
_entity.pdbx_description
1 polymer ?
#
loop_
_entity_poly.entity_id
_entity_poly.type
_entity_poly.pdbx_seq_one_letter_code
_entity_poly.pdbx_strand_id
1 'polypeptide(L)'
;MTTLTLEVPPNLYQWLTEEATRLGKSPQLIAQELLVERLTNMKPAVEDEREKVERLLKESGLLSELGPNLRQRAETAMATLEEVRNTLDESGGKPLSEIVLEQRRSRDW
;
A
#
# COMPACT_ATOMS: atom_id res chain seq x y z
N MET A 1 -22.98 -3.82 -17.96
CA MET A 1 -22.84 -5.14 -18.58
C MET A 1 -21.99 -4.96 -19.81
N THR A 2 -20.78 -5.50 -19.81
CA THR A 2 -19.84 -5.39 -20.94
C THR A 2 -19.74 -6.76 -21.58
N THR A 3 -20.08 -6.89 -22.86
CA THR A 3 -20.02 -8.16 -23.58
C THR A 3 -18.63 -8.32 -24.19
N LEU A 4 -17.94 -9.40 -23.85
CA LEU A 4 -16.67 -9.79 -24.46
C LEU A 4 -16.89 -11.06 -25.27
N THR A 5 -16.58 -11.02 -26.57
CA THR A 5 -16.62 -12.18 -27.46
C THR A 5 -15.21 -12.74 -27.60
N LEU A 6 -15.04 -14.03 -27.33
CA LEU A 6 -13.76 -14.72 -27.43
C LEU A 6 -13.87 -15.81 -28.48
N GLU A 7 -12.97 -15.81 -29.45
CA GLU A 7 -12.78 -16.96 -30.33
C GLU A 7 -11.90 -17.97 -29.61
N VAL A 8 -12.48 -19.14 -29.34
CA VAL A 8 -11.82 -20.22 -28.60
C VAL A 8 -11.54 -21.37 -29.55
N PRO A 9 -10.31 -21.92 -29.56
CA PRO A 9 -9.99 -23.13 -30.31
C PRO A 9 -10.95 -24.29 -29.96
N PRO A 10 -11.33 -25.16 -30.92
CA PRO A 10 -12.34 -26.20 -30.70
C PRO A 10 -12.01 -27.16 -29.55
N ASN A 11 -10.73 -27.51 -29.39
CA ASN A 11 -10.23 -28.34 -28.30
C ASN A 11 -10.43 -27.68 -26.92
N LEU A 12 -10.22 -26.37 -26.83
CA LEU A 12 -10.39 -25.62 -25.59
C LEU A 12 -11.87 -25.47 -25.23
N TYR A 13 -12.73 -25.27 -26.23
CA TYR A 13 -14.18 -25.26 -26.02
C TYR A 13 -14.70 -26.62 -25.51
N GLN A 14 -14.14 -27.72 -26.02
CA GLN A 14 -14.49 -29.06 -25.56
C GLN A 14 -14.13 -29.24 -24.07
N TRP A 15 -12.91 -28.89 -23.66
CA TRP A 15 -12.49 -28.98 -22.26
C TRP A 15 -13.34 -28.11 -21.33
N LEU A 16 -13.69 -26.89 -21.76
CA LEU A 16 -14.60 -26.02 -21.00
C LEU A 16 -15.99 -26.66 -20.84
N THR A 17 -16.46 -27.37 -21.86
CA THR A 17 -17.77 -28.03 -21.84
C THR A 17 -17.77 -29.25 -20.91
N GLU A 18 -16.72 -30.05 -20.93
CA GLU A 18 -16.53 -31.19 -20.03
C GLU A 18 -16.47 -30.72 -18.57
N GLU A 19 -15.71 -29.65 -18.30
CA GLU A 19 -15.57 -29.07 -16.97
C GLU A 19 -16.86 -28.42 -16.48
N ALA A 20 -17.59 -27.72 -17.36
CA ALA A 20 -18.90 -27.16 -17.07
C ALA A 20 -19.92 -28.26 -16.72
N THR A 21 -19.89 -29.38 -17.46
CA THR A 21 -20.74 -30.54 -17.18
C THR A 21 -20.43 -31.15 -15.81
N ARG A 22 -19.14 -31.30 -15.48
CA ARG A 22 -18.68 -31.82 -14.19
C ARG A 22 -19.15 -30.97 -13.00
N LEU A 23 -19.20 -29.64 -13.19
CA LEU A 23 -19.55 -28.68 -12.15
C LEU A 23 -21.02 -28.25 -12.19
N GLY A 24 -21.82 -28.73 -13.15
CA GLY A 24 -23.22 -28.33 -13.32
C GLY A 24 -23.40 -26.85 -13.69
N LYS A 25 -22.40 -26.25 -14.33
CA LYS A 25 -22.39 -24.83 -14.73
C LYS A 25 -22.45 -24.69 -16.25
N SER A 26 -22.62 -23.47 -16.76
CA SER A 26 -22.47 -23.21 -18.20
C SER A 26 -20.99 -22.99 -18.57
N PRO A 27 -20.57 -23.34 -19.80
CA PRO A 27 -19.20 -23.09 -20.26
C PRO A 27 -18.79 -21.61 -20.17
N GLN A 28 -19.73 -20.68 -20.36
CA GLN A 28 -19.48 -19.24 -20.25
C GLN A 28 -19.15 -18.83 -18.82
N LEU A 29 -19.83 -19.41 -17.83
CA LEU A 29 -19.57 -19.11 -16.42
C LEU A 29 -18.20 -19.64 -15.98
N ILE A 30 -17.83 -20.85 -16.42
CA ILE A 30 -16.49 -21.40 -16.16
C ILE A 30 -15.41 -20.54 -16.80
N ALA A 31 -15.59 -20.14 -18.07
CA ALA A 31 -14.65 -19.27 -18.75
C ALA A 31 -14.51 -17.91 -18.04
N GLN A 32 -15.60 -17.34 -17.56
CA GLN A 32 -15.58 -16.10 -16.78
C GLN A 32 -14.82 -16.27 -15.47
N GLU A 33 -15.13 -17.31 -14.68
CA GLU A 33 -14.47 -17.58 -13.41
C GLU A 33 -12.95 -17.75 -13.59
N LEU A 34 -12.53 -18.52 -14.59
CA LEU A 34 -11.12 -18.72 -14.93
C LEU A 34 -10.42 -17.42 -15.34
N LEU A 35 -11.08 -16.58 -16.15
CA LEU A 35 -10.54 -15.28 -16.55
C LEU A 35 -10.41 -14.35 -15.35
N VAL A 36 -11.41 -14.29 -14.47
CA VAL A 36 -11.38 -13.46 -13.26
C VAL A 36 -10.25 -13.91 -12.33
N GLU A 37 -10.12 -15.21 -12.08
CA GLU A 37 -9.06 -15.77 -11.24
C GLU A 37 -7.67 -15.43 -11.80
N ARG A 38 -7.46 -15.71 -13.09
CA ARG A 38 -6.17 -15.46 -13.75
C ARG A 38 -5.82 -13.97 -13.81
N LEU A 39 -6.77 -13.11 -14.13
CA LEU A 39 -6.54 -11.67 -14.20
C LEU A 39 -6.37 -11.03 -12.82
N THR A 40 -7.03 -11.56 -11.79
CA THR A 40 -6.82 -11.11 -10.40
C THR A 40 -5.42 -11.46 -9.92
N ASN A 41 -4.95 -12.67 -10.23
CA ASN A 41 -3.60 -13.12 -9.90
C ASN A 41 -2.51 -12.43 -10.75
N MET A 42 -2.83 -12.00 -11.98
CA MET A 42 -1.92 -11.27 -12.86
C MET A 42 -1.89 -9.77 -12.58
N LYS A 43 -2.91 -9.20 -11.94
CA LYS A 43 -2.90 -7.79 -11.58
C LYS A 43 -1.75 -7.60 -10.58
N PRO A 44 -0.68 -6.85 -10.91
CA PRO A 44 0.27 -6.48 -9.88
C PRO A 44 -0.53 -5.80 -8.79
N ALA A 45 -0.29 -6.21 -7.53
CA ALA A 45 -0.88 -5.53 -6.38
C ALA A 45 -0.79 -4.03 -6.69
N VAL A 46 -1.94 -3.35 -6.70
CA VAL A 46 -1.97 -1.91 -6.95
C VAL A 46 -1.04 -1.36 -5.90
N GLU A 47 0.15 -0.96 -6.33
CA GLU A 47 1.16 -0.52 -5.41
C GLU A 47 0.54 0.63 -4.63
N ASP A 48 0.46 0.45 -3.31
CA ASP A 48 -0.05 1.50 -2.46
C ASP A 48 0.73 2.77 -2.79
N GLU A 49 0.07 3.92 -2.93
CA GLU A 49 0.75 5.17 -3.28
C GLU A 49 1.90 5.43 -2.30
N ARG A 50 1.73 4.98 -1.06
CA ARG A 50 2.77 4.97 -0.03
C ARG A 50 3.97 4.09 -0.41
N GLU A 51 3.77 2.86 -0.86
CA GLU A 51 4.84 1.94 -1.28
C GLU A 51 5.58 2.50 -2.50
N LYS A 52 4.85 3.10 -3.44
CA LYS A 52 5.43 3.74 -4.62
C LYS A 52 6.31 4.93 -4.25
N VAL A 53 5.82 5.79 -3.35
CA VAL A 53 6.58 6.94 -2.83
C VAL A 53 7.80 6.45 -2.05
N GLU A 54 7.64 5.43 -1.22
CA GLU A 54 8.74 4.87 -0.44
C GLU A 54 9.84 4.31 -1.35
N ARG A 55 9.47 3.58 -2.40
CA ARG A 55 10.43 3.06 -3.38
C ARG A 55 11.15 4.20 -4.11
N LEU A 56 10.43 5.21 -4.60
CA LEU A 56 11.03 6.36 -5.29
C LEU A 56 12.00 7.14 -4.38
N LEU A 57 11.65 7.28 -3.10
CA LEU A 57 12.53 7.95 -2.13
C LEU A 57 13.77 7.10 -1.81
N LYS A 58 13.65 5.77 -1.76
CA LYS A 58 14.81 4.86 -1.61
C LYS A 58 15.72 4.92 -2.84
N GLU A 59 15.16 4.84 -4.04
CA GLU A 59 15.89 4.87 -5.31
C GLU A 59 16.61 6.21 -5.54
N SER A 60 16.01 7.33 -5.11
CA SER A 60 16.65 8.65 -5.16
C SER A 60 17.66 8.89 -4.04
N GLY A 61 17.83 7.94 -3.11
CA GLY A 61 18.72 8.06 -1.96
C GLY A 61 18.23 9.05 -0.90
N LEU A 62 17.00 9.54 -1.01
CA LEU A 62 16.38 10.48 -0.05
C LEU A 62 15.83 9.76 1.19
N LEU A 63 15.48 8.48 1.05
CA LEU A 63 15.09 7.61 2.15
C LEU A 63 16.13 6.51 2.32
N SER A 64 17.12 6.75 3.16
CA SER A 64 18.13 5.78 3.55
C SER A 64 17.81 5.19 4.92
N GLU A 65 18.22 3.94 5.15
CA GLU A 65 18.22 3.38 6.50
C GLU A 65 19.13 4.21 7.43
N LEU A 66 18.75 4.29 8.70
CA LEU A 66 19.61 4.91 9.72
C LEU A 66 20.90 4.10 9.83
N GLY A 67 22.03 4.75 9.55
CA GLY A 67 23.34 4.14 9.77
C GLY A 67 23.55 3.73 11.24
N PRO A 68 24.48 2.81 11.51
CA PRO A 68 24.65 2.19 12.83
C PRO A 68 24.84 3.20 13.96
N ASN A 69 25.61 4.28 13.73
CA ASN A 69 25.79 5.35 14.71
C ASN A 69 24.51 6.16 14.98
N LEU A 70 23.67 6.39 13.97
CA LEU A 70 22.40 7.11 14.14
C LEU A 70 21.35 6.22 14.81
N ARG A 71 21.33 4.92 14.47
CA ARG A 71 20.48 3.93 15.14
C ARG A 71 20.84 3.81 16.62
N GLN A 72 22.13 3.68 16.94
CA GLN A 72 22.60 3.65 18.32
C GLN A 72 22.22 4.94 19.08
N ARG A 73 22.40 6.11 18.45
CA ARG A 73 21.99 7.39 19.07
C ARG A 73 20.48 7.46 19.28
N ALA A 74 19.68 7.03 18.31
CA ALA A 74 18.23 6.99 18.44
C ALA A 74 17.82 6.08 19.61
N GLU A 75 18.36 4.87 19.69
CA GLU A 75 18.12 3.92 20.78
C GLU A 75 18.50 4.50 22.16
N THR A 76 19.63 5.22 22.25
CA THR A 76 20.05 5.87 23.51
C THR A 76 19.30 7.17 23.83
N ALA A 77 18.63 7.77 22.85
CA ALA A 77 17.95 9.07 22.98
C ALA A 77 16.42 8.94 23.07
N MET A 78 15.88 7.72 23.10
CA MET A 78 14.44 7.50 23.23
C MET A 78 13.98 7.82 24.65
N ALA A 79 13.71 9.11 24.90
CA ALA A 79 12.59 9.44 25.77
C ALA A 79 11.34 8.85 25.13
N THR A 80 10.55 8.11 25.89
CA THR A 80 9.31 7.53 25.37
C THR A 80 8.35 8.63 24.96
N LEU A 81 7.45 8.37 24.01
CA LEU A 81 6.45 9.36 23.60
C LEU A 81 5.62 9.85 24.80
N GLU A 82 5.40 8.99 25.78
CA GLU A 82 4.72 9.30 27.03
C GLU A 82 5.56 10.20 27.94
N GLU A 83 6.85 9.93 28.12
CA GLU A 83 7.77 10.81 28.87
C GLU A 83 7.88 12.20 28.24
N VAL A 84 7.97 12.27 26.91
CA VAL A 84 7.99 13.55 26.19
C VAL A 84 6.67 14.30 26.36
N ARG A 85 5.53 13.62 26.30
CA ARG A 85 4.21 14.22 26.55
C ARG A 85 4.09 14.74 27.97
N ASN A 86 4.42 13.92 28.97
CA ASN A 86 4.34 14.31 30.37
C ASN A 86 5.23 15.53 30.66
N THR A 87 6.46 15.55 30.12
CA THR A 87 7.37 16.70 30.29
C THR A 87 6.80 17.97 29.64
N LEU A 88 6.21 17.86 28.45
CA LEU A 88 5.61 19.01 27.74
C LEU A 88 4.31 19.49 28.40
N ASP A 89 3.50 18.58 28.94
CA ASP A 89 2.25 18.90 29.64
C ASP A 89 2.53 19.53 31.02
N GLU A 90 3.57 19.06 31.73
CA GLU A 90 4.05 19.65 32.99
C GLU A 90 4.64 21.06 32.82
N SER A 91 5.13 21.39 31.62
CA SER A 91 5.77 22.68 31.33
C SER A 91 4.80 23.87 31.38
N GLY A 92 3.47 23.64 31.48
CA GLY A 92 2.45 24.68 31.65
C GLY A 92 2.38 25.73 30.53
N GLY A 93 3.13 25.51 29.44
CA GLY A 93 3.29 26.43 28.32
C GLY A 93 2.42 26.05 27.12
N LYS A 94 2.47 26.87 26.07
CA LYS A 94 1.80 26.54 24.81
C LYS A 94 2.34 25.22 24.25
N PRO A 95 1.49 24.31 23.77
CA PRO A 95 1.91 23.09 23.11
C PRO A 95 2.92 23.36 22.00
N LEU A 96 3.89 22.46 21.82
CA LEU A 96 4.92 22.60 20.78
C LEU A 96 4.30 22.75 19.37
N SER A 97 3.17 22.11 19.13
CA SER A 97 2.38 22.26 17.90
C SER A 97 1.92 23.70 17.66
N GLU A 98 1.46 24.40 18.71
CA GLU A 98 1.06 25.80 18.63
C GLU A 98 2.26 26.72 18.40
N ILE A 99 3.39 26.48 19.08
CA ILE A 99 4.63 27.25 18.88
C ILE A 99 5.14 27.11 17.44
N VAL A 100 5.15 25.89 16.89
CA VAL A 100 5.56 25.64 15.50
C VAL A 100 4.61 26.29 14.50
N LEU A 101 3.31 26.29 14.78
CA LEU A 101 2.31 26.97 13.95
C LEU A 101 2.45 28.49 14.02
N GLU A 102 2.70 29.08 15.19
CA GLU A 102 2.97 30.50 15.37
C GLU A 102 4.25 30.92 14.63
N GLN A 103 5.33 30.15 14.76
CA GLN A 103 6.59 30.42 14.05
C GLN A 103 6.46 30.29 12.53
N ARG A 104 5.62 29.37 12.04
CA ARG A 104 5.33 29.23 10.61
C ARG A 104 4.47 30.39 10.09
N ARG A 105 3.44 30.80 10.85
CA ARG A 105 2.59 31.95 10.51
C ARG A 105 3.35 33.28 10.56
N SER A 106 4.30 33.41 11.49
CA SER A 106 5.19 34.57 11.60
C SER A 106 6.22 34.67 10.46
N ARG A 107 6.37 33.61 9.66
CA ARG A 107 7.29 33.54 8.52
C ARG A 107 6.59 33.79 7.17
N ASP A 108 5.28 34.03 7.19
CA ASP A 108 4.57 34.61 6.06
C ASP A 108 4.66 36.14 6.18
N TRP A 109 5.57 36.71 5.38
CA TRP A 109 5.90 38.13 5.11
C TRP A 109 6.44 39.02 6.25
#